data_AF-A0A359LR23-F1
#
_entry.id   AF-A0A359LR23-F1
#
_cell.length_a   1.000
_cell.length_b   1.000
_cell.length_c   1.000
_cell.angle_alpha   90.00
_cell.angle_beta   90.00
_cell.angle_gamma   90.00
#
_symmetry.space_group_name_H-M   'P 1'
#
loop_
_entity.id
_entity.type
_entity.pdbx_description
1 polymer ?
#
loop_
_entity_poly.entity_id
_entity_poly.type
_entity_poly.pdbx_seq_one_letter_code
_entity_poly.pdbx_strand_id
1 'polypeptide(L)'
;DLKTGASRLLISFADAARTPNLHSPWEPTAKHWFNHLLHSPDGKRFICLHRWRGPAQGAGFGTRLFTANAEGGDLYVTDPYGGTSHFVWRDAATILAWAKHPSHGEKFYLYTDKSDRVEVIGKDVMTRNGHCTYLPGNRWILNDTYPDAARMQQLYLYEVDTARRVDLGRFHSPKEYAGEW
;
A
#
# COMPACT_ATOMS: atom_id res chain seq x y z
N ASP A 1 5.98 -24.53 3.87
CA ASP A 1 5.10 -25.58 4.41
C ASP A 1 5.19 -25.50 5.94
N LEU A 2 4.05 -25.31 6.61
CA LEU A 2 4.02 -25.11 8.07
C LEU A 2 4.26 -26.41 8.87
N LYS A 3 4.08 -27.58 8.26
CA LYS A 3 4.30 -28.88 8.90
C LYS A 3 5.76 -29.33 8.77
N THR A 4 6.36 -29.14 7.60
CA THR A 4 7.72 -29.62 7.27
C THR A 4 8.79 -28.56 7.40
N GLY A 5 8.43 -27.28 7.46
CA GLY A 5 9.38 -26.16 7.40
C GLY A 5 9.97 -25.92 6.00
N ALA A 6 9.61 -26.72 5.00
CA ALA A 6 10.12 -26.55 3.65
C ALA A 6 9.70 -25.19 3.07
N SER A 7 10.67 -24.44 2.54
CA SER A 7 10.44 -23.15 1.90
C SER A 7 10.81 -23.21 0.41
N ARG A 8 10.04 -22.52 -0.43
CA ARG A 8 10.34 -22.29 -1.84
C ARG A 8 10.40 -20.79 -2.10
N LEU A 9 11.41 -20.34 -2.83
CA LEU A 9 11.47 -18.95 -3.30
C LEU A 9 10.36 -18.69 -4.32
N LEU A 10 9.53 -17.67 -4.07
CA LEU A 10 8.45 -17.27 -4.97
C LEU A 10 8.92 -16.21 -5.97
N ILE A 11 9.53 -15.14 -5.48
CA ILE A 11 10.04 -14.02 -6.27
C ILE A 11 11.40 -13.63 -5.71
N SER A 12 12.44 -13.64 -6.54
CA SER A 12 13.76 -13.15 -6.15
C SER A 12 13.87 -11.64 -6.31
N PHE A 13 14.86 -11.02 -5.68
CA PHE A 13 15.19 -9.61 -5.95
C PHE A 13 15.59 -9.39 -7.42
N ALA A 14 16.19 -10.39 -8.08
CA ALA A 14 16.52 -10.31 -9.50
C ALA A 14 15.27 -10.31 -10.39
N ASP A 15 14.22 -11.07 -10.03
CA ASP A 15 12.94 -11.05 -10.76
C ASP A 15 12.26 -9.69 -10.66
N ALA A 16 12.24 -9.13 -9.44
CA ALA A 16 11.73 -7.79 -9.22
C ALA A 16 12.55 -6.74 -10.00
N ALA A 17 13.87 -6.71 -9.84
CA ALA A 17 14.73 -5.72 -10.50
C ALA A 17 14.71 -5.82 -12.04
N ARG A 18 14.40 -6.98 -12.62
CA ARG A 18 14.20 -7.15 -14.07
C ARG A 18 12.85 -6.65 -14.57
N THR A 19 11.85 -6.58 -13.70
CA THR A 19 10.56 -5.97 -14.04
C THR A 19 10.73 -4.46 -13.97
N PRO A 20 10.66 -3.70 -15.08
CA PRO A 20 10.91 -2.26 -15.06
C PRO A 20 9.79 -1.49 -14.34
N ASN A 21 10.07 -0.25 -13.95
CA ASN A 21 9.04 0.72 -13.57
C ASN A 21 9.22 2.01 -14.39
N LEU A 22 8.32 2.27 -15.33
CA LEU A 22 8.46 3.35 -16.30
C LEU A 22 8.44 4.74 -15.66
N HIS A 23 7.80 4.90 -14.50
CA HIS A 23 7.64 6.20 -13.84
C HIS A 23 8.68 6.46 -12.76
N SER A 24 9.46 5.45 -12.37
CA SER A 24 10.49 5.58 -11.36
C SER A 24 11.60 4.55 -11.60
N PRO A 25 12.50 4.82 -12.56
CA PRO A 25 13.63 3.94 -12.82
C PRO A 25 14.62 3.96 -11.63
N TRP A 26 15.43 2.92 -11.55
CA TRP A 26 16.51 2.79 -10.56
C TRP A 26 17.84 2.54 -11.26
N GLU A 27 18.92 2.93 -10.60
CA GLU A 27 20.27 2.63 -11.04
C GLU A 27 20.61 1.15 -10.76
N PRO A 28 21.54 0.55 -11.53
CA PRO A 28 21.96 -0.84 -11.33
C PRO A 28 22.52 -1.14 -9.93
N THR A 29 23.00 -0.13 -9.21
CA THR A 29 23.57 -0.26 -7.86
C THR A 29 22.55 -0.05 -6.75
N ALA A 30 21.27 0.20 -7.08
CA ALA A 30 20.24 0.40 -6.09
C ALA A 30 20.05 -0.87 -5.23
N LYS A 31 19.93 -0.70 -3.93
CA LYS A 31 19.56 -1.78 -3.01
C LYS A 31 18.05 -1.99 -3.09
N HIS A 32 17.61 -3.22 -3.35
CA HIS A 32 16.21 -3.60 -3.43
C HIS A 32 15.76 -4.37 -2.19
N TRP A 33 14.49 -4.21 -1.81
CA TRP A 33 13.87 -5.05 -0.79
C TRP A 33 12.35 -5.13 -0.99
N PHE A 34 11.76 -6.20 -0.46
CA PHE A 34 10.32 -6.31 -0.32
C PHE A 34 9.90 -5.85 1.07
N ASN A 35 8.74 -5.25 1.19
CA ASN A 35 8.17 -4.82 2.45
C ASN A 35 6.65 -4.98 2.41
N HIS A 36 6.03 -5.19 3.58
CA HIS A 36 4.58 -5.29 3.78
C HIS A 36 3.87 -6.25 2.81
N LEU A 37 3.53 -7.47 3.24
CA LEU A 37 2.88 -8.47 2.39
C LEU A 37 1.47 -8.76 2.88
N LEU A 38 0.49 -8.85 1.97
CA LEU A 38 -0.87 -9.31 2.27
C LEU A 38 -1.36 -10.29 1.21
N HIS A 39 -2.12 -11.31 1.60
CA HIS A 39 -2.84 -12.17 0.67
C HIS A 39 -4.17 -11.56 0.27
N SER A 40 -4.62 -11.81 -0.96
CA SER A 40 -5.98 -11.50 -1.40
C SER A 40 -6.99 -12.30 -0.58
N PRO A 41 -8.25 -11.83 -0.43
CA PRO A 41 -9.27 -12.53 0.35
C PRO A 41 -9.55 -13.97 -0.13
N ASP A 42 -9.36 -14.25 -1.41
CA ASP A 42 -9.50 -15.59 -1.99
C ASP A 42 -8.22 -16.42 -1.98
N GLY A 43 -7.11 -15.87 -1.46
CA GLY A 43 -5.81 -16.51 -1.32
C GLY A 43 -5.05 -16.76 -2.62
N LYS A 44 -5.62 -16.41 -3.79
CA LYS A 44 -5.01 -16.71 -5.10
C LYS A 44 -3.87 -15.78 -5.45
N ARG A 45 -3.82 -14.59 -4.85
CA ARG A 45 -2.80 -13.58 -5.07
C ARG A 45 -2.25 -13.07 -3.76
N PHE A 46 -1.08 -12.45 -3.84
CA PHE A 46 -0.56 -11.62 -2.77
C PHE A 46 -0.09 -10.29 -3.33
N ILE A 47 -0.03 -9.30 -2.46
CA ILE A 47 0.45 -7.95 -2.73
C ILE A 47 1.65 -7.66 -1.84
N CYS A 48 2.64 -6.94 -2.36
CA CYS A 48 3.74 -6.42 -1.56
C CYS A 48 4.29 -5.10 -2.09
N LEU A 49 4.95 -4.34 -1.23
CA LEU A 49 5.79 -3.23 -1.67
C LEU A 49 7.12 -3.78 -2.15
N HIS A 50 7.54 -3.32 -3.32
CA HIS A 50 8.93 -3.42 -3.72
C HIS A 50 9.54 -2.03 -3.69
N ARG A 51 10.60 -1.90 -2.88
CA ARG A 51 11.28 -0.63 -2.64
C ARG A 51 12.74 -0.73 -3.05
N TRP A 52 13.31 0.43 -3.36
CA TRP A 52 14.71 0.54 -3.71
C TRP A 52 15.32 1.84 -3.26
N ARG A 53 16.64 1.82 -3.03
CA ARG A 53 17.43 3.00 -2.69
C ARG A 53 18.77 2.92 -3.41
N GLY A 54 19.00 3.87 -4.30
CA GLY A 54 20.28 4.18 -4.92
C GLY A 54 20.69 5.63 -4.67
N PRO A 55 21.80 6.09 -5.28
CA PRO A 55 22.27 7.47 -5.17
C PRO A 55 21.18 8.52 -5.48
N ALA A 56 20.33 8.30 -6.48
CA ALA A 56 19.25 9.22 -6.84
C ALA A 56 18.17 9.39 -5.75
N GLN A 57 17.99 8.41 -4.86
CA GLN A 57 17.02 8.52 -3.77
C GLN A 57 17.61 9.10 -2.47
N GLY A 58 18.94 9.12 -2.33
CA GLY A 58 19.61 9.60 -1.12
C GLY A 58 19.10 8.90 0.16
N ALA A 59 18.58 9.66 1.11
CA ALA A 59 17.97 9.13 2.33
C ALA A 59 16.54 8.56 2.11
N GLY A 60 15.90 8.88 0.99
CA GLY A 60 14.58 8.39 0.60
C GLY A 60 14.63 6.99 -0.02
N PHE A 61 13.54 6.61 -0.69
CA PHE A 61 13.46 5.36 -1.45
C PHE A 61 12.37 5.46 -2.51
N GLY A 62 12.55 4.73 -3.61
CA GLY A 62 11.50 4.49 -4.58
C GLY A 62 10.60 3.37 -4.08
N THR A 63 9.33 3.42 -4.49
CA THR A 63 8.33 2.41 -4.14
C THR A 63 7.49 2.10 -5.37
N ARG A 64 7.12 0.84 -5.52
CA ARG A 64 6.00 0.41 -6.35
C ARG A 64 5.20 -0.66 -5.60
N LEU A 65 3.94 -0.80 -5.96
CA LEU A 65 3.07 -1.86 -5.45
C LEU A 65 3.05 -3.02 -6.44
N PHE A 66 3.37 -4.21 -5.96
CA PHE A 66 3.36 -5.43 -6.74
C PHE A 66 2.25 -6.37 -6.30
N THR A 67 1.71 -7.10 -7.26
CA THR A 67 0.91 -8.30 -7.02
C THR A 67 1.48 -9.48 -7.79
N ALA A 68 1.29 -10.68 -7.26
CA ALA A 68 1.61 -11.94 -7.95
C ALA A 68 0.61 -13.02 -7.53
N ASN A 69 0.55 -14.12 -8.29
CA ASN A 69 -0.20 -15.30 -7.87
C ASN A 69 0.49 -16.01 -6.68
N ALA A 70 -0.23 -16.91 -6.02
CA ALA A 70 0.25 -17.64 -4.84
C ALA A 70 1.57 -18.42 -5.08
N GLU A 71 1.86 -18.77 -6.34
CA GLU A 71 3.05 -19.50 -6.74
C GLU A 71 4.25 -18.61 -7.09
N GLY A 72 4.08 -17.27 -7.09
CA GLY A 72 5.12 -16.27 -7.43
C GLY A 72 5.17 -15.86 -8.91
N GLY A 73 4.28 -16.41 -9.74
CA GLY A 73 4.12 -16.02 -11.15
C GLY A 73 3.13 -14.86 -11.33
N ASP A 74 2.89 -14.47 -12.58
CA ASP A 74 1.91 -13.43 -12.94
C ASP A 74 2.11 -12.12 -12.16
N LEU A 75 3.38 -11.73 -12.04
CA LEU A 75 3.84 -10.52 -11.38
C LEU A 75 3.33 -9.29 -12.14
N TYR A 76 2.69 -8.38 -11.43
CA TYR A 76 2.10 -7.17 -11.99
C TYR A 76 2.43 -5.95 -11.12
N VAL A 77 2.75 -4.82 -11.77
CA VAL A 77 2.96 -3.52 -11.09
C VAL A 77 1.60 -2.84 -10.97
N THR A 78 0.95 -2.98 -9.81
CA THR A 78 -0.37 -2.39 -9.53
C THR A 78 -0.30 -0.88 -9.35
N ASP A 79 0.72 -0.36 -8.65
CA ASP A 79 1.01 1.08 -8.57
C ASP A 79 2.46 1.34 -9.04
N PRO A 80 2.64 1.95 -10.22
CA PRO A 80 3.95 2.31 -10.72
C PRO A 80 4.43 3.71 -10.28
N TYR A 81 3.56 4.55 -9.71
CA TYR A 81 3.86 5.96 -9.44
C TYR A 81 4.51 6.22 -8.08
N GLY A 82 4.33 5.29 -7.14
CA GLY A 82 5.02 5.31 -5.85
C GLY A 82 4.31 6.14 -4.79
N GLY A 83 5.02 6.42 -3.69
CA GLY A 83 4.40 6.99 -2.48
C GLY A 83 3.46 6.03 -1.74
N THR A 84 3.29 4.80 -2.26
CA THR A 84 2.46 3.79 -1.62
C THR A 84 3.02 3.38 -0.26
N SER A 85 2.20 3.47 0.79
CA SER A 85 2.60 3.16 2.17
C SER A 85 1.66 2.19 2.86
N HIS A 86 0.38 2.55 2.99
CA HIS A 86 -0.65 1.70 3.60
C HIS A 86 -1.60 1.19 2.54
N PHE A 87 -1.92 -0.10 2.59
CA PHE A 87 -2.86 -0.70 1.65
C PHE A 87 -3.55 -1.92 2.24
N VAL A 88 -4.69 -2.25 1.66
CA VAL A 88 -5.51 -3.41 2.02
C VAL A 88 -6.26 -3.89 0.77
N TRP A 89 -6.45 -5.21 0.66
CA TRP A 89 -7.38 -5.76 -0.34
C TRP A 89 -8.82 -5.45 0.08
N ARG A 90 -9.61 -4.87 -0.83
CA ARG A 90 -11.08 -4.75 -0.66
C ARG A 90 -11.75 -6.08 -0.98
N ASP A 91 -11.33 -6.70 -2.07
CA ASP A 91 -11.80 -7.99 -2.58
C ASP A 91 -10.67 -8.69 -3.34
N ALA A 92 -10.96 -9.75 -4.09
CA ALA A 92 -9.95 -10.52 -4.82
C ALA A 92 -9.32 -9.76 -6.01
N ALA A 93 -9.90 -8.63 -6.42
CA ALA A 93 -9.50 -7.87 -7.61
C ALA A 93 -9.11 -6.43 -7.32
N THR A 94 -9.50 -5.86 -6.17
CA THR A 94 -9.27 -4.43 -5.89
C THR A 94 -8.55 -4.17 -4.58
N ILE A 95 -7.68 -3.17 -4.60
CA ILE A 95 -6.76 -2.81 -3.51
C ILE A 95 -6.93 -1.33 -3.20
N LEU A 96 -7.24 -0.99 -1.96
CA LEU A 96 -7.21 0.38 -1.49
C LEU A 96 -5.81 0.69 -0.95
N ALA A 97 -5.20 1.77 -1.41
CA ALA A 97 -3.87 2.18 -0.97
C ALA A 97 -3.76 3.70 -0.83
N TRP A 98 -3.08 4.18 0.22
CA TRP A 98 -2.54 5.53 0.19
C TRP A 98 -1.34 5.56 -0.74
N ALA A 99 -1.40 6.35 -1.81
CA ALA A 99 -0.38 6.42 -2.84
C ALA A 99 -0.28 7.82 -3.44
N LYS A 100 0.77 8.08 -4.23
CA LYS A 100 0.89 9.26 -5.08
C LYS A 100 0.51 8.90 -6.50
N HIS A 101 -0.44 9.63 -7.08
CA HIS A 101 -0.85 9.43 -8.47
C HIS A 101 -0.94 10.76 -9.23
N PRO A 102 -0.64 10.81 -10.55
CA PRO A 102 -0.72 12.05 -11.34
C PRO A 102 -2.10 12.73 -11.33
N SER A 103 -3.18 11.99 -11.09
CA SER A 103 -4.54 12.54 -11.15
C SER A 103 -4.89 13.44 -9.96
N HIS A 104 -4.55 13.06 -8.73
CA HIS A 104 -4.98 13.79 -7.53
C HIS A 104 -3.88 13.93 -6.46
N GLY A 105 -2.61 13.65 -6.79
CA GLY A 105 -1.50 13.69 -5.84
C GLY A 105 -1.58 12.56 -4.82
N GLU A 106 -1.28 12.86 -3.55
CA GLU A 106 -1.30 11.89 -2.46
C GLU A 106 -2.72 11.74 -1.89
N LYS A 107 -3.32 10.58 -2.12
CA LYS A 107 -4.69 10.22 -1.71
C LYS A 107 -4.82 8.73 -1.47
N PHE A 108 -5.97 8.31 -0.98
CA PHE A 108 -6.40 6.92 -1.09
C PHE A 108 -6.92 6.63 -2.50
N TYR A 109 -6.38 5.58 -3.11
CA TYR A 109 -6.76 5.10 -4.43
C TYR A 109 -7.19 3.64 -4.36
N LEU A 110 -8.27 3.30 -5.05
CA LEU A 110 -8.71 1.95 -5.29
C LEU A 110 -8.18 1.49 -6.64
N TYR A 111 -7.16 0.65 -6.62
CA TYR A 111 -6.56 0.04 -7.80
C TYR A 111 -7.31 -1.25 -8.14
N THR A 112 -7.56 -1.47 -9.43
CA THR A 112 -7.97 -2.79 -9.93
C THR A 112 -6.74 -3.55 -10.39
N ASP A 113 -6.46 -4.67 -9.73
CA ASP A 113 -5.30 -5.49 -10.04
C ASP A 113 -5.31 -5.99 -11.49
N LYS A 114 -4.10 -6.11 -12.06
CA LYS A 114 -3.89 -6.46 -13.47
C LYS A 114 -4.53 -5.51 -14.49
N SER A 115 -4.77 -4.26 -14.12
CA SER A 115 -5.26 -3.22 -15.02
C SER A 115 -4.69 -1.85 -14.66
N ASP A 116 -4.84 -0.90 -15.56
CA ASP A 116 -4.55 0.52 -15.35
C ASP A 116 -5.69 1.29 -14.65
N ARG A 117 -6.78 0.60 -14.27
CA ARG A 117 -7.94 1.24 -13.66
C ARG A 117 -7.65 1.60 -12.21
N VAL A 118 -7.86 2.87 -11.91
CA VAL A 118 -7.66 3.44 -10.58
C VAL A 118 -8.71 4.51 -10.30
N GLU A 119 -9.26 4.49 -9.07
CA GLU A 119 -10.27 5.44 -8.61
C GLU A 119 -9.79 6.12 -7.33
N VAL A 120 -10.04 7.42 -7.17
CA VAL A 120 -9.76 8.11 -5.90
C VAL A 120 -10.90 7.87 -4.92
N ILE A 121 -10.58 7.45 -3.69
CA ILE A 121 -11.56 7.21 -2.62
C ILE A 121 -11.45 8.30 -1.57
N GLY A 122 -12.60 8.85 -1.15
CA GLY A 122 -12.66 9.85 -0.09
C GLY A 122 -11.83 11.12 -0.39
N LYS A 123 -11.77 11.55 -1.65
CA LYS A 123 -10.89 12.64 -2.15
C LYS A 123 -10.75 13.84 -1.20
N ASP A 124 -11.87 14.30 -0.65
CA ASP A 124 -11.94 15.48 0.22
C ASP A 124 -12.29 15.14 1.69
N VAL A 125 -12.44 13.85 2.01
CA VAL A 125 -12.88 13.35 3.32
C VAL A 125 -11.78 12.57 4.05
N MET A 126 -11.09 11.68 3.32
CA MET A 126 -9.96 10.86 3.76
C MET A 126 -8.64 11.54 3.35
N THR A 127 -8.41 12.75 3.84
CA THR A 127 -7.37 13.66 3.31
C THR A 127 -5.98 13.49 3.90
N ARG A 128 -5.81 12.59 4.87
CA ARG A 128 -4.56 12.36 5.60
C ARG A 128 -4.17 10.89 5.52
N ASN A 129 -2.88 10.64 5.33
CA ASN A 129 -2.33 9.29 5.35
C ASN A 129 -2.57 8.61 6.70
N GLY A 130 -2.77 7.30 6.66
CA GLY A 130 -3.10 6.45 7.81
C GLY A 130 -3.29 5.00 7.37
N HIS A 131 -3.36 4.07 8.32
CA HIS A 131 -3.70 2.70 7.98
C HIS A 131 -5.17 2.62 7.62
N CYS A 132 -5.51 1.75 6.68
CA CYS A 132 -6.88 1.54 6.24
C CYS A 132 -7.20 0.06 6.22
N THR A 133 -8.43 -0.29 6.61
CA THR A 133 -8.95 -1.64 6.44
C THR A 133 -10.43 -1.60 6.09
N TYR A 134 -10.88 -2.48 5.20
CA TYR A 134 -12.31 -2.66 4.96
C TYR A 134 -12.91 -3.50 6.09
N LEU A 135 -14.06 -3.06 6.58
CA LEU A 135 -14.90 -3.89 7.44
C LEU A 135 -15.68 -4.91 6.59
N PRO A 136 -16.15 -6.02 7.18
CA PRO A 136 -16.94 -7.02 6.47
C PRO A 136 -18.11 -6.39 5.69
N GLY A 137 -18.28 -6.82 4.44
CA GLY A 137 -19.29 -6.28 3.52
C GLY A 137 -18.85 -5.03 2.75
N ASN A 138 -17.60 -4.55 2.91
CA ASN A 138 -16.97 -3.50 2.11
C ASN A 138 -17.67 -2.13 2.08
N ARG A 139 -18.70 -1.94 2.90
CA ARG A 139 -19.42 -0.66 3.05
C ARG A 139 -18.60 0.39 3.78
N TRP A 140 -17.76 -0.04 4.71
CA TRP A 140 -17.04 0.82 5.64
C TRP A 140 -15.54 0.60 5.55
N ILE A 141 -14.78 1.68 5.53
CA ILE A 141 -13.33 1.70 5.72
C ILE A 141 -13.06 2.24 7.13
N LEU A 142 -12.37 1.47 7.95
CA LEU A 142 -11.79 1.95 9.21
C LEU A 142 -10.41 2.54 8.90
N ASN A 143 -10.14 3.72 9.43
CA ASN A 143 -8.89 4.42 9.21
C ASN A 143 -8.39 5.08 10.50
N ASP A 144 -7.10 4.93 10.77
CA ASP A 144 -6.36 5.65 11.80
C ASP A 144 -5.28 6.51 11.14
N THR A 145 -5.39 7.83 11.27
CA THR A 145 -4.42 8.72 10.61
C THR A 145 -3.07 8.68 11.31
N TYR A 146 -2.02 9.02 10.58
CA TYR A 146 -0.83 9.56 11.22
C TYR A 146 -1.18 10.82 12.06
N PRO A 147 -0.38 11.13 13.10
CA PRO A 147 -0.63 12.27 13.96
C PRO A 147 -0.64 13.58 13.16
N ASP A 148 -1.56 14.48 13.50
CA ASP A 148 -1.58 15.85 12.96
C ASP A 148 -0.54 16.76 13.64
N ALA A 149 -0.59 18.07 13.34
CA ALA A 149 0.33 19.05 13.92
C ALA A 149 0.21 19.16 15.45
N ALA A 150 -0.96 18.85 16.02
CA ALA A 150 -1.21 18.75 17.45
C ALA A 150 -0.91 17.35 18.01
N ARG A 151 -0.29 16.48 17.21
CA ARG A 151 0.03 15.08 17.53
C ARG A 151 -1.20 14.23 17.83
N MET A 152 -2.35 14.57 17.25
CA MET A 152 -3.57 13.76 17.39
C MET A 152 -3.72 12.80 16.20
N GLN A 153 -3.81 11.51 16.50
CA GLN A 153 -4.27 10.49 15.55
C GLN A 153 -5.79 10.44 15.59
N GLN A 154 -6.41 10.47 14.42
CA GLN A 154 -7.86 10.42 14.31
C GLN A 154 -8.26 9.01 13.89
N LEU A 155 -9.15 8.38 14.66
CA LEU A 155 -9.79 7.12 14.32
C LEU A 155 -11.18 7.42 13.77
N TYR A 156 -11.49 6.96 12.58
CA TYR A 156 -12.80 7.19 11.97
C TYR A 156 -13.23 6.04 11.06
N LEU A 157 -14.54 5.97 10.82
CA LEU A 157 -15.13 5.17 9.76
C LEU A 157 -15.48 6.05 8.57
N TYR A 158 -15.27 5.54 7.37
CA TYR A 158 -15.71 6.15 6.12
C TYR A 158 -16.65 5.19 5.38
N GLU A 159 -17.87 5.64 5.08
CA GLU A 159 -18.85 4.92 4.29
C GLU A 159 -18.58 5.17 2.80
N VAL A 160 -18.38 4.11 2.04
CA VAL A 160 -17.92 4.21 0.65
C VAL A 160 -18.96 4.88 -0.25
N ASP A 161 -20.22 4.44 -0.17
CA ASP A 161 -21.27 4.84 -1.12
C ASP A 161 -21.75 6.28 -0.93
N THR A 162 -21.75 6.78 0.31
CA THR A 162 -22.28 8.10 0.68
C THR A 162 -21.19 9.13 0.96
N ALA A 163 -19.92 8.71 0.92
CA ALA A 163 -18.77 9.49 1.38
C ALA A 163 -18.89 10.01 2.83
N ARG A 164 -19.71 9.34 3.66
CA ARG A 164 -19.96 9.76 5.04
C ARG A 164 -18.81 9.35 5.94
N ARG A 165 -18.24 10.30 6.68
CA ARG A 165 -17.26 10.04 7.74
C ARG A 165 -17.89 10.10 9.12
N VAL A 166 -17.50 9.16 9.98
CA VAL A 166 -17.88 9.10 11.40
C VAL A 166 -16.61 9.05 12.23
N ASP A 167 -16.29 10.15 12.92
CA ASP A 167 -15.18 10.19 13.86
C ASP A 167 -15.50 9.30 15.08
N LEU A 168 -14.61 8.36 15.37
CA LEU A 168 -14.72 7.44 16.51
C LEU A 168 -13.89 7.91 17.70
N GLY A 169 -12.79 8.61 17.46
CA GLY A 169 -11.93 9.10 18.52
C GLY A 169 -10.73 9.88 18.04
N ARG A 170 -10.07 10.56 18.98
CA ARG A 170 -8.82 11.29 18.78
C ARG A 170 -7.85 10.93 19.89
N PHE A 171 -6.67 10.47 19.52
CA PHE A 171 -5.69 9.91 20.45
C PHE A 171 -4.37 10.68 20.33
N HIS A 172 -3.87 11.18 21.45
CA HIS A 172 -2.58 11.86 21.46
C HIS A 172 -1.46 10.83 21.26
N SER A 173 -0.55 11.10 20.33
CA SER A 173 0.63 10.30 20.02
C SER A 173 1.88 11.07 20.46
N PRO A 174 2.41 10.86 21.68
CA PRO A 174 3.56 11.60 22.19
C PRO A 174 4.78 11.54 21.26
N LYS A 175 5.63 12.56 21.34
CA LYS A 175 6.82 12.67 20.47
C LYS A 175 7.87 11.61 20.81
N GLU A 176 7.93 11.16 22.06
CA GLU A 176 8.86 10.11 22.47
C GLU A 176 8.60 8.78 21.76
N TYR A 177 7.40 8.57 21.19
CA TYR A 177 7.00 7.34 20.48
C TYR A 177 7.07 7.44 18.95
N ALA A 178 7.82 8.40 18.41
CA ALA A 178 7.97 8.58 16.96
C ALA A 178 9.07 7.69 16.36
N GLY A 179 8.87 7.23 15.13
CA GLY A 179 9.87 6.46 14.37
C GLY A 179 9.65 4.95 14.41
N GLU A 180 10.60 4.23 13.81
CA GLU A 180 10.72 2.77 13.90
C GLU A 180 11.76 2.44 14.99
N TRP A 181 11.49 1.42 15.82
CA TRP A 181 12.34 0.98 16.94
C TRP A 181 13.09 -0.30 16.60
#